data_AF-A0A926L199-F1
#
_entry.id   AF-A0A926L199-F1
#
_cell.length_a   1.000
_cell.length_b   1.000
_cell.length_c   1.000
_cell.angle_alpha   90.00
_cell.angle_beta   90.00
_cell.angle_gamma   90.00
#
_symmetry.space_group_name_H-M   'P 1'
#
loop_
_entity.id
_entity.type
_entity.pdbx_description
1 polymer ?
#
loop_
_entity_poly.entity_id
_entity_poly.type
_entity_poly.pdbx_seq_one_letter_code
_entity_poly.pdbx_strand_id
1 'polypeptide(L)'
;MRPKRTIALVASPFIAAAALALPATAMSQDSDTSVASAPQAPNQPTPTPADRRPDQPPAPTPTPTPTRTLTPQQQGNLDGRLAGSKDGEDCLHRQSFAPKQTNSRYVAAYTSAYERNYDRTCIEE
;
A
#
# COMPACT_ATOMS: atom_id res chain seq x y z
N MET A 1 18.31 -10.53 -33.94
CA MET A 1 17.74 -9.56 -34.91
C MET A 1 16.77 -8.66 -34.16
N ARG A 2 17.04 -7.35 -34.03
CA ARG A 2 16.22 -6.41 -33.24
C ARG A 2 15.22 -5.69 -34.16
N PRO A 3 13.90 -5.72 -33.89
CA PRO A 3 12.95 -4.95 -34.69
C PRO A 3 13.06 -3.45 -34.34
N LYS A 4 13.39 -2.65 -35.35
CA LYS A 4 13.23 -1.19 -35.33
C LYS A 4 11.73 -0.89 -35.37
N ARG A 5 11.17 -0.35 -34.28
CA ARG A 5 9.81 0.18 -34.28
C ARG A 5 9.87 1.68 -34.57
N THR A 6 9.41 2.04 -35.76
CA THR A 6 9.22 3.39 -36.26
C THR A 6 8.17 4.12 -35.42
N ILE A 7 8.54 5.26 -34.86
CA ILE A 7 7.68 6.14 -34.07
C ILE A 7 6.88 7.01 -35.05
N ALA A 8 5.56 6.82 -35.11
CA ALA A 8 4.67 7.73 -35.80
C ALA A 8 4.27 8.87 -34.85
N LEU A 9 4.76 10.08 -35.12
CA LEU A 9 4.30 11.30 -34.47
C LEU A 9 2.92 11.66 -35.04
N VAL A 10 1.86 11.32 -34.32
CA VAL A 10 0.53 11.87 -34.58
C VAL A 10 0.43 13.20 -33.82
N ALA A 11 0.51 14.29 -34.58
CA ALA A 11 0.21 15.63 -34.10
C ALA A 11 -1.29 15.73 -33.82
N SER A 12 -1.67 15.68 -32.54
CA SER A 12 -3.05 15.91 -32.12
C SER A 12 -3.27 17.38 -31.75
N PRO A 13 -4.38 17.99 -32.19
CA PRO A 13 -4.67 19.40 -31.97
C PRO A 13 -5.01 19.69 -30.50
N PHE A 14 -4.46 20.81 -30.02
CA PHE A 14 -4.83 21.46 -28.76
C PHE A 14 -6.34 21.71 -28.69
N ILE A 15 -7.02 21.06 -27.76
CA ILE A 15 -8.37 21.46 -27.34
C ILE A 15 -8.23 22.31 -26.08
N ALA A 16 -8.51 23.60 -26.22
CA ALA A 16 -8.72 24.51 -25.09
C ALA A 16 -10.10 24.24 -24.49
N ALA A 17 -10.14 23.63 -23.30
CA ALA A 17 -11.36 23.48 -22.52
C ALA A 17 -11.35 24.47 -21.36
N ALA A 18 -12.41 25.28 -21.30
CA ALA A 18 -12.65 26.32 -20.32
C ALA A 18 -12.68 25.77 -18.88
N ALA A 19 -12.04 26.49 -17.96
CA ALA A 19 -12.13 26.24 -16.52
C ALA A 19 -13.51 26.69 -16.01
N LEU A 20 -14.39 25.73 -15.72
CA LEU A 20 -15.52 25.94 -14.82
C LEU A 20 -15.02 25.71 -13.39
N ALA A 21 -14.80 26.81 -12.67
CA ALA A 21 -14.52 26.78 -11.24
C ALA A 21 -15.76 26.27 -10.50
N LEU A 22 -15.64 25.08 -9.90
CA LEU A 22 -16.62 24.54 -8.96
C LEU A 22 -16.18 24.91 -7.52
N PRO A 23 -17.11 25.29 -6.63
CA PRO A 23 -16.78 25.59 -5.24
C PRO A 23 -16.38 24.32 -4.48
N ALA A 24 -15.28 24.40 -3.74
CA ALA A 24 -14.83 23.38 -2.82
C ALA A 24 -15.75 23.32 -1.60
N THR A 25 -16.62 22.31 -1.52
CA THR A 25 -17.25 21.91 -0.26
C THR A 25 -16.22 21.16 0.57
N ALA A 26 -15.64 21.85 1.55
CA ALA A 26 -14.94 21.24 2.67
C ALA A 26 -15.97 20.45 3.50
N MET A 27 -15.91 19.12 3.44
CA MET A 27 -16.56 18.28 4.44
C MET A 27 -15.55 17.99 5.54
N SER A 28 -15.75 18.63 6.69
CA SER A 28 -15.21 18.15 7.96
C SER A 28 -15.88 16.82 8.27
N GLN A 29 -15.10 15.74 8.23
CA GLN A 29 -15.52 14.48 8.84
C GLN A 29 -14.80 14.37 10.18
N ASP A 30 -15.54 14.83 11.19
CA ASP A 30 -15.29 14.58 12.60
C ASP A 30 -15.64 13.13 12.92
N SER A 31 -14.87 12.54 13.85
CA SER A 31 -15.18 11.32 14.61
C SER A 31 -15.14 10.00 13.79
N ASP A 32 -14.63 8.88 14.26
CA ASP A 32 -14.56 8.38 15.61
C ASP A 32 -13.38 7.41 15.78
N THR A 33 -12.86 7.40 16.99
CA THR A 33 -11.88 6.43 17.46
C THR A 33 -12.54 5.05 17.51
N SER A 34 -12.15 4.15 16.62
CA SER A 34 -12.41 2.72 16.78
C SER A 34 -11.08 2.00 16.98
N VAL A 35 -10.68 1.88 18.24
CA VAL A 35 -9.72 0.88 18.70
C VAL A 35 -10.32 -0.49 18.40
N ALA A 36 -9.96 -1.08 17.26
CA ALA A 36 -10.22 -2.47 17.00
C ALA A 36 -9.44 -3.29 18.03
N SER A 37 -10.17 -3.89 18.98
CA SER A 37 -9.67 -4.93 19.87
C SER A 37 -8.98 -5.99 19.03
N ALA A 38 -7.66 -6.13 19.21
CA ALA A 38 -6.94 -7.26 18.66
C ALA A 38 -7.52 -8.57 19.26
N PRO A 39 -7.68 -9.63 18.46
CA PRO A 39 -8.13 -10.92 18.95
C PRO A 39 -7.17 -11.41 20.05
N GLN A 40 -7.74 -11.74 21.22
CA GLN A 40 -7.02 -12.44 22.28
C GLN A 40 -6.46 -13.74 21.70
N ALA A 41 -5.13 -13.82 21.66
CA ALA A 41 -4.44 -15.06 21.37
C ALA A 41 -4.87 -16.13 22.39
N PRO A 42 -5.15 -17.36 21.95
CA PRO A 42 -5.59 -18.43 22.83
C PRO A 42 -4.45 -18.87 23.75
N ASN A 43 -4.75 -18.93 25.06
CA ASN A 43 -4.10 -19.75 26.08
C ASN A 43 -2.57 -19.86 25.98
N GLN A 44 -1.86 -18.80 26.38
CA GLN A 44 -0.47 -18.96 26.76
C GLN A 44 -0.41 -19.67 28.13
N PRO A 45 0.22 -20.85 28.25
CA PRO A 45 0.36 -21.52 29.53
C PRO A 45 1.16 -20.61 30.48
N THR A 46 0.61 -20.40 31.68
CA THR A 46 1.32 -19.77 32.80
C THR A 46 2.68 -20.44 32.95
N PRO A 47 3.81 -19.71 32.83
CA PRO A 47 5.10 -20.30 33.13
C PRO A 47 5.11 -20.63 34.62
N THR A 48 5.12 -21.93 34.93
CA THR A 48 5.49 -22.44 36.25
C THR A 48 6.74 -21.70 36.72
N PRO A 49 6.77 -21.16 37.95
CA PRO A 49 7.98 -20.57 38.51
C PRO A 49 9.09 -21.63 38.48
N ALA A 50 9.99 -21.50 37.50
CA ALA A 50 11.19 -22.30 37.45
C ALA A 50 12.01 -21.94 38.69
N ASP A 51 12.20 -22.95 39.52
CA ASP A 51 13.11 -23.01 40.66
C ASP A 51 14.43 -22.31 40.28
N ARG A 52 14.63 -21.07 40.75
CA ARG A 52 15.79 -20.27 40.36
C ARG A 52 17.01 -20.84 41.06
N ARG A 53 17.73 -21.69 40.34
CA ARG A 53 19.10 -22.05 40.67
C ARG A 53 19.93 -20.75 40.71
N PRO A 54 20.66 -20.44 41.80
CA PRO A 54 21.40 -19.17 41.96
C PRO A 54 22.54 -18.90 40.96
N ASP A 55 22.69 -19.71 39.92
CA ASP A 55 23.87 -19.76 39.06
C ASP A 55 23.56 -19.65 37.56
N GLN A 56 22.33 -19.26 37.18
CA GLN A 56 22.04 -19.00 35.76
C GLN A 56 22.48 -17.58 35.36
N PRO A 57 23.34 -17.44 34.34
CA PRO A 57 23.69 -16.15 33.78
C PRO A 57 22.43 -15.45 33.23
N PRO A 58 22.36 -14.11 33.28
CA PRO A 58 21.21 -13.37 32.82
C PRO A 58 20.93 -13.68 31.35
N ALA A 59 19.66 -13.92 31.03
CA ALA A 59 19.22 -14.13 29.65
C ALA A 59 19.63 -12.92 28.79
N PRO A 60 20.12 -13.13 27.56
CA PRO A 60 20.53 -12.03 26.69
C PRO A 60 19.31 -11.15 26.38
N THR A 61 19.47 -9.84 26.59
CA THR A 61 18.45 -8.85 26.22
C THR A 61 18.19 -8.93 24.71
N PRO A 62 16.94 -9.03 24.24
CA PRO A 62 16.65 -9.01 22.81
C PRO A 62 17.14 -7.69 22.22
N THR A 63 18.02 -7.78 21.22
CA THR A 63 18.48 -6.59 20.48
C THR A 63 17.32 -6.11 19.59
N PRO A 64 16.96 -4.81 19.61
CA PRO A 64 15.90 -4.31 18.75
C PRO A 64 16.28 -4.49 17.28
N THR A 65 15.41 -5.17 16.52
CA THR A 65 15.55 -5.28 15.07
C THR A 65 15.34 -3.91 14.45
N PRO A 66 16.27 -3.38 13.62
CA PRO A 66 16.09 -2.09 12.99
C PRO A 66 14.88 -2.11 12.05
N THR A 67 13.87 -1.28 12.34
CA THR A 67 12.75 -1.07 11.43
C THR A 67 13.25 -0.33 10.19
N ARG A 68 13.31 -1.04 9.06
CA ARG A 68 13.71 -0.44 7.79
C ARG A 68 12.67 0.60 7.38
N THR A 69 13.07 1.86 7.33
CA THR A 69 12.23 2.93 6.78
C THR A 69 12.20 2.80 5.26
N LEU A 70 11.01 2.64 4.69
CA LEU A 70 10.82 2.56 3.24
C LEU A 70 10.82 3.95 2.62
N THR A 71 11.40 4.07 1.42
CA THR A 71 11.28 5.31 0.65
C THR A 71 9.83 5.47 0.13
N PRO A 72 9.38 6.70 -0.17
CA PRO A 72 8.03 6.91 -0.72
C PRO A 72 7.74 6.06 -1.97
N GLN A 73 8.75 5.86 -2.83
CA GLN A 73 8.61 5.01 -4.01
C GLN A 73 8.42 3.52 -3.65
N GLN A 74 9.15 3.01 -2.65
CA GLN A 74 9.01 1.62 -2.19
C GLN A 74 7.64 1.40 -1.55
N GLN A 75 7.22 2.34 -0.69
CA GLN A 75 5.90 2.30 -0.07
C GLN A 75 4.79 2.33 -1.13
N GLY A 76 4.89 3.24 -2.12
CA GLY A 76 3.92 3.33 -3.21
C GLY A 76 3.83 2.03 -4.00
N ASN A 77 4.96 1.41 -4.34
CA ASN A 77 4.94 0.11 -5.03
C ASN A 77 4.24 -0.99 -4.23
N LEU A 78 4.47 -1.08 -2.92
CA LEU A 78 3.82 -2.10 -2.08
C LEU A 78 2.32 -1.86 -1.96
N ASP A 79 1.94 -0.63 -1.64
CA ASP A 79 0.54 -0.25 -1.48
C ASP A 79 -0.25 -0.41 -2.79
N GLY A 80 0.34 0.02 -3.91
CA GLY A 80 -0.25 -0.13 -5.24
C GLY A 80 -0.43 -1.59 -5.64
N ARG A 81 0.59 -2.43 -5.42
CA ARG A 81 0.48 -3.88 -5.68
C ARG A 81 -0.67 -4.51 -4.89
N LEU A 82 -0.83 -4.16 -3.62
CA LEU A 82 -1.87 -4.72 -2.76
C LEU A 82 -3.26 -4.29 -3.24
N ALA A 83 -3.43 -3.00 -3.54
CA ALA A 83 -4.69 -2.46 -4.05
C ALA A 83 -5.06 -3.07 -5.42
N GLY A 84 -4.12 -3.16 -6.35
CA GLY A 84 -4.34 -3.73 -7.67
C GLY A 84 -4.67 -5.22 -7.62
N SER A 85 -4.00 -5.98 -6.74
CA SER A 85 -4.31 -7.40 -6.54
C SER A 85 -5.73 -7.59 -6.03
N LYS A 86 -6.15 -6.78 -5.06
CA LYS A 86 -7.50 -6.84 -4.48
C LYS A 86 -8.57 -6.51 -5.52
N ASP A 87 -8.38 -5.44 -6.29
CA ASP A 87 -9.35 -5.04 -7.32
C ASP A 87 -9.36 -5.99 -8.51
N GLY A 88 -8.22 -6.60 -8.85
CA GLY A 88 -8.14 -7.51 -9.98
C GLY A 88 -8.72 -8.90 -9.70
N GLU A 89 -8.87 -9.33 -8.43
CA GLU A 89 -9.61 -10.57 -8.11
C GLU A 89 -11.07 -10.51 -8.60
N ASP A 90 -11.73 -9.35 -8.46
CA ASP A 90 -13.10 -9.13 -8.93
C ASP A 90 -13.18 -8.38 -10.27
N CYS A 91 -12.03 -8.10 -10.90
CA CYS A 91 -11.92 -7.21 -12.06
C CYS A 91 -12.58 -5.83 -11.87
N LEU A 92 -12.72 -5.34 -10.63
CA LEU A 92 -13.35 -4.05 -10.32
C LEU A 92 -12.31 -2.92 -10.31
N HIS A 93 -12.01 -2.38 -11.49
CA HIS A 93 -10.97 -1.36 -11.65
C HIS A 93 -11.20 -0.12 -10.76
N ARG A 94 -10.21 0.17 -9.91
CA ARG A 94 -10.03 1.35 -9.04
C ARG A 94 -10.95 1.43 -7.82
N GLN A 95 -11.61 0.35 -7.43
CA GLN A 95 -12.38 0.35 -6.18
C GLN A 95 -11.50 0.55 -4.93
N SER A 96 -10.29 -0.01 -4.91
CA SER A 96 -9.32 0.13 -3.83
C SER A 96 -8.23 1.16 -4.13
N PHE A 97 -8.38 1.95 -5.20
CA PHE A 97 -7.41 2.98 -5.58
C PHE A 97 -7.49 4.19 -4.63
N ALA A 98 -6.74 4.14 -3.53
CA ALA A 98 -6.69 5.18 -2.51
C ALA A 98 -5.24 5.47 -2.10
N PRO A 99 -4.51 6.32 -2.86
CA PRO A 99 -3.16 6.72 -2.50
C PRO A 99 -3.16 7.47 -1.16
N LYS A 100 -2.37 6.99 -0.19
CA LYS A 100 -2.35 7.55 1.17
C LYS A 100 -1.53 8.84 1.29
N GLN A 101 -0.76 9.17 0.25
CA GLN A 101 0.15 10.32 0.23
C GLN A 101 0.07 11.05 -1.11
N THR A 102 0.31 12.35 -1.09
CA THR A 102 0.36 13.22 -2.28
C THR A 102 1.76 13.32 -2.90
N ASN A 103 2.76 12.66 -2.32
CA ASN A 103 4.13 12.68 -2.83
C ASN A 103 4.18 12.11 -4.26
N SER A 104 4.71 12.86 -5.22
CA SER A 104 4.72 12.46 -6.63
C SER A 104 5.43 11.12 -6.88
N ARG A 105 6.52 10.81 -6.16
CA ARG A 105 7.21 9.52 -6.28
C ARG A 105 6.38 8.36 -5.72
N TYR A 106 5.64 8.60 -4.64
CA TYR A 106 4.71 7.62 -4.08
C TYR A 106 3.56 7.36 -5.06
N VAL A 107 2.86 8.41 -5.50
CA VAL A 107 1.69 8.29 -6.37
C VAL A 107 2.04 7.65 -7.72
N ALA A 108 3.17 8.01 -8.32
CA ALA A 108 3.64 7.40 -9.56
C ALA A 108 3.94 5.90 -9.38
N ALA A 109 4.63 5.53 -8.29
CA ALA A 109 4.92 4.14 -7.99
C ALA A 109 3.66 3.32 -7.66
N TYR A 110 2.75 3.92 -6.88
CA TYR A 110 1.45 3.33 -6.55
C TYR A 110 0.64 3.02 -7.79
N THR A 111 0.44 4.03 -8.65
CA THR A 111 -0.37 3.89 -9.87
C THR A 111 0.20 2.81 -10.78
N SER A 112 1.51 2.86 -11.05
CA SER A 112 2.17 1.88 -11.91
C SER A 112 2.15 0.46 -11.33
N ALA A 113 2.24 0.32 -10.01
CA ALA A 113 2.17 -0.99 -9.34
C ALA A 113 0.75 -1.54 -9.26
N TYR A 114 -0.24 -0.66 -9.11
CA TYR A 114 -1.66 -0.98 -9.12
C TYR A 114 -2.06 -1.57 -10.47
N GLU A 115 -1.83 -0.85 -11.57
CA GLU A 115 -2.24 -1.28 -12.93
C GLU A 115 -1.62 -2.64 -13.28
N ARG A 116 -0.30 -2.79 -13.09
CA ARG A 116 0.38 -4.07 -13.37
C ARG A 116 -0.16 -5.25 -12.57
N ASN A 117 -0.64 -5.03 -11.35
CA ASN A 117 -1.18 -6.12 -10.55
C ASN A 117 -2.61 -6.41 -10.91
N TYR A 118 -3.42 -5.36 -11.11
CA TYR A 118 -4.79 -5.49 -11.58
C TYR A 118 -4.85 -6.26 -12.90
N ASP A 119 -4.06 -5.87 -13.91
CA ASP A 119 -4.01 -6.55 -15.22
C ASP A 119 -3.52 -8.01 -15.12
N ARG A 120 -2.77 -8.32 -14.06
CA ARG A 120 -2.23 -9.67 -13.84
C ARG A 120 -3.20 -10.58 -13.11
N THR A 121 -4.02 -10.04 -12.21
CA THR A 121 -4.98 -10.83 -11.42
C THR A 121 -6.37 -10.87 -12.05
N CYS A 122 -6.75 -9.84 -12.80
CA CYS A 122 -7.98 -9.84 -13.58
C CYS A 122 -7.81 -10.72 -14.82
N ILE A 123 -8.40 -11.91 -14.78
CA ILE A 123 -8.53 -12.80 -15.94
C ILE A 123 -10.00 -12.76 -16.31
N GLU A 124 -10.32 -12.15 -17.45
CA GLU A 124 -11.67 -12.21 -18.01
C GLU A 124 -11.96 -13.65 -18.43
N GLU A 125 -12.75 -14.38 -17.63
CA GLU A 125 -13.29 -15.71 -17.98
C GLU A 125 -14.42 -15.64 -19.02
#